data_AF-A0A6C1PN83-F1
#
_entry.id   AF-A0A6C1PN83-F1
#
_cell.length_a   1.000
_cell.length_b   1.000
_cell.length_c   1.000
_cell.angle_alpha   90.00
_cell.angle_beta   90.00
_cell.angle_gamma   90.00
#
_symmetry.space_group_name_H-M   'P 1'
#
loop_
_entity.id
_entity.type
_entity.pdbx_description
1 polymer ?
#
loop_
_entity_poly.entity_id
_entity_poly.type
_entity_poly.pdbx_seq_one_letter_code
_entity_poly.pdbx_strand_id
1 'polypeptide(L)'
;MAKEHDRARMFVSRLLANPALGPLTPLQREEQIIQFLHVNAAALAPTLSTPGFFPGASWSQSLSLLLAALVEEVDVALMPRLDEILDRMQFGFVALLRPQAAGGERVRSQIREYLRAVLRRMDARRVMTGPLAAISYGFVDRYCDQMWARKGYSHFELTKVQRLRLGRDEVKAMIEATLLLKPIVCSGSSATAGLAEHASGVVQAQYAERVVAAAREALSLAPDELIRSAANASVSFQENRYIEATARIAAILSWRCRSYQPNMRADRGADSPDKSWLSVARRNHRFYGFDVKMIDELYSIAAENGW
;
A
#
# COMPACT_ATOMS: atom_id res chain seq x y z
N MET A 1 24.22 16.79 17.22
CA MET A 1 24.00 15.72 16.22
C MET A 1 23.83 14.35 16.87
N ALA A 2 24.89 13.59 17.24
CA ALA A 2 24.72 12.21 17.76
C ALA A 2 23.80 12.12 19.00
N LYS A 3 24.05 12.95 20.02
CA LYS A 3 23.20 12.98 21.24
C LYS A 3 21.75 13.37 20.99
N GLU A 4 21.48 14.19 19.97
CA GLU A 4 20.11 14.61 19.63
C GLU A 4 19.37 13.50 18.89
N HIS A 5 20.08 12.79 18.01
CA HIS A 5 19.54 11.60 17.34
C HIS A 5 19.19 10.49 18.34
N ASP A 6 20.06 10.21 19.32
CA ASP A 6 19.77 9.25 20.39
C ASP A 6 18.52 9.63 21.20
N ARG A 7 18.34 10.93 21.49
CA ARG A 7 17.14 11.44 22.18
C ARG A 7 15.89 11.27 21.32
N ALA A 8 15.98 11.55 20.02
CA ALA A 8 14.87 11.36 19.08
C ALA A 8 14.46 9.88 19.00
N ARG A 9 15.44 8.97 18.89
CA ARG A 9 15.20 7.52 18.90
C ARG A 9 14.53 7.05 20.19
N MET A 10 15.02 7.48 21.35
CA MET A 10 14.41 7.12 22.63
C MET A 10 12.96 7.60 22.74
N PHE A 11 12.67 8.83 22.28
CA PHE A 11 11.31 9.36 22.26
C PHE A 11 10.39 8.55 21.34
N VAL A 12 10.83 8.28 20.11
CA VAL A 12 10.08 7.50 19.12
C VAL A 12 9.84 6.06 19.59
N SER A 13 10.85 5.41 20.16
CA SER A 13 10.73 4.05 20.69
C SER A 13 9.64 3.96 21.76
N ARG A 14 9.52 4.98 22.63
CA ARG A 14 8.43 5.07 23.61
C ARG A 14 7.05 5.25 22.97
N LEU A 15 6.95 6.02 21.88
CA LEU A 15 5.69 6.14 21.13
C LEU A 15 5.29 4.82 20.47
N LEU A 16 6.25 4.11 19.86
CA LEU A 16 6.04 2.81 19.24
C LEU A 16 5.68 1.71 20.23
N ALA A 17 6.13 1.83 21.49
CA ALA A 17 5.80 0.91 22.57
C ALA A 17 4.34 1.03 23.07
N ASN A 18 3.53 1.96 22.53
CA ASN A 18 2.13 2.09 22.89
C ASN A 18 1.34 0.81 22.51
N PRO A 19 0.69 0.12 23.47
CA PRO A 19 -0.07 -1.11 23.20
C PRO A 19 -1.19 -0.94 22.16
N ALA A 20 -1.78 0.25 22.04
CA ALA A 20 -2.83 0.54 21.06
C ALA A 20 -2.34 0.40 19.60
N LEU A 21 -1.03 0.51 19.37
CA LEU A 21 -0.40 0.35 18.06
C LEU A 21 -0.05 -1.11 17.74
N GLY A 22 -0.12 -2.01 18.73
CA GLY A 22 0.29 -3.42 18.60
C GLY A 22 -0.37 -4.16 17.43
N PRO A 23 -1.70 -4.07 17.24
CA PRO A 23 -2.39 -4.75 16.14
C PRO A 23 -2.10 -4.18 14.75
N LEU A 24 -1.43 -3.03 14.63
CA LEU A 24 -1.19 -2.35 13.35
C LEU A 24 0.09 -2.85 12.67
N THR A 25 0.15 -2.77 11.34
CA THR A 25 1.38 -3.02 10.58
C THR A 25 2.42 -1.91 10.83
N PRO A 26 3.72 -2.15 10.58
CA PRO A 26 4.77 -1.14 10.82
C PRO A 26 4.46 0.23 10.18
N LEU A 27 3.99 0.24 8.93
CA LEU A 27 3.64 1.49 8.22
C LEU A 27 2.36 2.15 8.75
N GLN A 28 1.40 1.38 9.25
CA GLN A 28 0.23 1.96 9.93
C GLN A 28 0.63 2.63 11.25
N ARG A 29 1.55 2.03 12.03
CA ARG A 29 2.09 2.64 13.26
C ARG A 29 2.81 3.94 12.94
N GLU A 30 3.62 3.94 11.89
CA GLU A 30 4.28 5.13 11.39
C GLU A 30 3.28 6.25 11.03
N GLU A 31 2.26 5.97 10.22
CA GLU A 31 1.24 6.97 9.88
C GLU A 31 0.55 7.55 11.12
N GLN A 32 0.23 6.71 12.12
CA GLN A 32 -0.39 7.15 13.37
C GLN A 32 0.54 8.06 14.19
N ILE A 33 1.83 7.73 14.28
CA ILE A 33 2.81 8.56 14.99
C ILE A 33 3.03 9.90 14.27
N ILE A 34 3.14 9.88 12.94
CA ILE A 34 3.26 11.12 12.15
C ILE A 34 2.05 12.01 12.38
N GLN A 35 0.84 11.44 12.33
CA GLN A 35 -0.39 12.18 12.61
C GLN A 35 -0.39 12.74 14.04
N PHE A 36 0.00 11.94 15.03
CA PHE A 36 0.13 12.38 16.41
C PHE A 36 1.07 13.58 16.56
N LEU A 37 2.25 13.52 15.95
CA LEU A 37 3.24 14.62 15.98
C LEU A 37 2.68 15.91 15.38
N HIS A 38 1.95 15.81 14.27
CA HIS A 38 1.33 16.97 13.63
C HIS A 38 0.18 17.57 14.45
N VAL A 39 -0.75 16.72 14.94
CA VAL A 39 -1.91 17.17 15.72
C VAL A 39 -1.48 17.81 17.05
N ASN A 40 -0.39 17.32 17.65
CA ASN A 40 0.09 17.78 18.95
C ASN A 40 1.27 18.77 18.85
N ALA A 41 1.54 19.33 17.66
CA ALA A 41 2.71 20.19 17.44
C ALA A 41 2.80 21.36 18.42
N ALA A 42 1.68 22.05 18.70
CA ALA A 42 1.63 23.19 19.61
C ALA A 42 1.97 22.81 21.06
N ALA A 43 1.59 21.61 21.50
CA ALA A 43 1.88 21.12 22.84
C ALA A 43 3.31 20.55 22.94
N LEU A 44 3.80 19.88 21.89
CA LEU A 44 5.10 19.24 21.87
C LEU A 44 6.25 20.23 21.67
N ALA A 45 6.07 21.27 20.86
CA ALA A 45 7.15 22.19 20.50
C ALA A 45 7.85 22.83 21.72
N PRO A 46 7.14 23.41 22.71
CA PRO A 46 7.80 24.00 23.88
C PRO A 46 8.59 22.97 24.70
N THR A 47 8.06 21.74 24.85
CA THR A 47 8.71 20.67 25.61
C THR A 47 9.96 20.15 24.89
N LEU A 48 9.90 19.98 23.58
CA LEU A 48 11.01 19.46 22.79
C LEU A 48 12.14 20.47 22.62
N SER A 49 11.85 21.77 22.61
CA SER A 49 12.88 22.82 22.55
C SER A 49 13.62 23.06 23.88
N THR A 50 13.29 22.33 24.96
CA THR A 50 13.98 22.43 26.25
C THR A 50 15.42 21.88 26.18
N PRO A 51 16.34 22.31 27.07
CA PRO A 51 17.71 21.79 27.11
C PRO A 51 17.82 20.26 27.28
N GLY A 52 16.81 19.65 27.90
CA GLY A 52 16.72 18.20 28.08
C GLY A 52 16.47 17.40 26.79
N PHE A 53 15.93 18.04 25.75
CA PHE A 53 15.61 17.42 24.46
C PHE A 53 16.44 18.03 23.32
N PHE A 54 15.97 19.08 22.66
CA PHE A 54 16.61 19.70 21.51
C PHE A 54 16.87 21.20 21.81
N PRO A 55 17.96 21.53 22.51
CA PRO A 55 18.23 22.90 22.94
C PRO A 55 18.29 23.88 21.76
N GLY A 56 17.37 24.84 21.73
CA GLY A 56 17.35 25.89 20.71
C GLY A 56 16.90 25.45 19.31
N ALA A 57 16.46 24.19 19.14
CA ALA A 57 15.95 23.72 17.88
C ALA A 57 14.53 24.25 17.61
N SER A 58 14.26 24.62 16.35
CA SER A 58 12.92 24.93 15.90
C SER A 58 12.05 23.66 15.88
N TRP A 59 10.72 23.84 15.81
CA TRP A 59 9.81 22.73 15.60
C TRP A 59 10.11 21.96 14.31
N SER A 60 10.43 22.65 13.21
CA SER A 60 10.76 21.99 11.93
C SER A 60 12.01 21.12 12.04
N GLN A 61 13.06 21.61 12.71
CA GLN A 61 14.29 20.84 12.97
C GLN A 61 14.02 19.63 13.86
N SER A 62 13.26 19.83 14.95
CA SER A 62 12.88 18.75 15.87
C SER A 62 12.04 17.69 15.17
N LEU A 63 11.07 18.11 14.35
CA LEU A 63 10.22 17.21 13.58
C LEU A 63 11.05 16.42 12.56
N SER A 64 11.98 17.05 11.84
CA SER A 64 12.88 16.33 10.92
C SER A 64 13.71 15.26 11.62
N LEU A 65 14.25 15.55 12.81
CA LEU A 65 14.98 14.56 13.63
C LEU A 65 14.08 13.41 14.08
N LEU A 66 12.87 13.71 14.54
CA LEU A 66 11.89 12.71 14.97
C LEU A 66 11.43 11.82 13.82
N LEU A 67 11.18 12.39 12.64
CA LEU A 67 10.78 11.63 11.45
C LEU A 67 11.91 10.72 10.97
N ALA A 68 13.15 11.19 10.96
CA ALA A 68 14.31 10.36 10.62
C ALA A 68 14.46 9.18 11.60
N ALA A 69 14.37 9.44 12.91
CA ALA A 69 14.40 8.39 13.94
C ALA A 69 13.22 7.42 13.81
N LEU A 70 12.02 7.90 13.46
CA LEU A 70 10.85 7.05 13.19
C LEU A 70 11.06 6.13 12.01
N VAL A 71 11.64 6.63 10.91
CA VAL A 71 11.96 5.81 9.74
C VAL A 71 12.87 4.66 10.13
N GLU A 72 13.97 4.97 10.83
CA GLU A 72 14.96 3.97 11.26
C GLU A 72 14.35 2.90 12.17
N GLU A 73 13.58 3.31 13.19
CA GLU A 73 12.95 2.37 14.14
C GLU A 73 11.87 1.51 13.47
N VAL A 74 11.11 2.07 12.53
CA VAL A 74 10.09 1.32 11.76
C VAL A 74 10.74 0.34 10.78
N ASP A 75 11.88 0.70 10.18
CA ASP A 75 12.61 -0.15 9.22
C ASP A 75 13.13 -1.44 9.85
N VAL A 76 13.45 -1.44 11.15
CA VAL A 76 13.82 -2.64 11.92
C VAL A 76 12.75 -3.72 11.83
N ALA A 77 11.47 -3.34 11.83
CA ALA A 77 10.35 -4.28 11.70
C ALA A 77 9.86 -4.44 10.26
N LEU A 78 9.89 -3.36 9.46
CA LEU A 78 9.37 -3.35 8.10
C LEU A 78 10.20 -4.20 7.14
N MET A 79 11.53 -4.06 7.16
CA MET A 79 12.38 -4.71 6.16
C MET A 79 12.37 -6.24 6.27
N PRO A 80 12.52 -6.86 7.46
CA PRO A 80 12.39 -8.31 7.60
C PRO A 80 11.01 -8.82 7.16
N ARG A 81 9.95 -8.05 7.46
CA ARG A 81 8.58 -8.41 7.06
C ARG A 81 8.38 -8.36 5.55
N LEU A 82 8.98 -7.39 4.86
CA LEU A 82 8.95 -7.33 3.40
C LEU A 82 9.71 -8.50 2.77
N ASP A 83 10.86 -8.87 3.35
CA ASP A 83 11.63 -10.03 2.90
C ASP A 83 10.82 -11.33 3.05
N GLU A 84 10.18 -11.55 4.21
CA GLU A 84 9.28 -12.69 4.45
C GLU A 84 8.12 -12.74 3.43
N ILE A 85 7.50 -11.59 3.13
CA ILE A 85 6.41 -11.49 2.14
C ILE A 85 6.90 -11.85 0.73
N LEU A 86 8.09 -11.38 0.35
CA LEU A 86 8.65 -11.69 -0.97
C LEU A 86 9.06 -13.15 -1.10
N ASP A 87 9.59 -13.75 -0.04
CA ASP A 87 10.04 -15.14 -0.03
C ASP A 87 8.87 -16.13 -0.12
N ARG A 88 7.74 -15.83 0.53
CA ARG A 88 6.51 -16.64 0.43
C ARG A 88 5.76 -16.44 -0.90
N MET A 89 5.95 -15.31 -1.58
CA MET A 89 5.25 -15.00 -2.82
C MET A 89 5.70 -15.91 -3.97
N GLN A 90 4.74 -16.43 -4.72
CA GLN A 90 4.98 -17.30 -5.86
C GLN A 90 5.14 -16.51 -7.16
N PHE A 91 6.35 -16.49 -7.74
CA PHE A 91 6.62 -15.79 -9.00
C PHE A 91 6.38 -16.67 -10.24
N GLY A 92 5.59 -17.74 -10.14
CA GLY A 92 5.29 -18.65 -11.28
C GLY A 92 4.63 -17.92 -12.46
N PHE A 93 3.83 -16.89 -12.18
CA PHE A 93 3.20 -16.06 -13.20
C PHE A 93 4.20 -15.36 -14.14
N VAL A 94 5.44 -15.10 -13.68
CA VAL A 94 6.47 -14.44 -14.48
C VAL A 94 6.81 -15.28 -15.71
N ALA A 95 7.01 -16.59 -15.53
CA ALA A 95 7.33 -17.50 -16.63
C ALA A 95 6.18 -17.61 -17.65
N LEU A 96 4.93 -17.46 -17.19
CA LEU A 96 3.74 -17.51 -18.05
C LEU A 96 3.54 -16.23 -18.86
N LEU A 97 3.85 -15.07 -18.27
CA LEU A 97 3.76 -13.77 -18.96
C LEU A 97 4.98 -13.51 -19.87
N ARG A 98 6.15 -14.03 -19.49
CA ARG A 98 7.39 -13.85 -20.23
C ARG A 98 8.19 -15.17 -20.26
N PRO A 99 7.91 -16.07 -21.22
CA PRO A 99 8.52 -17.41 -21.29
C PRO A 99 10.05 -17.42 -21.38
N GLN A 100 10.66 -16.32 -21.85
CA GLN A 100 12.11 -16.15 -21.96
C GLN A 100 12.71 -15.32 -20.81
N ALA A 101 11.94 -15.02 -19.76
CA ALA A 101 12.41 -14.20 -18.65
C ALA A 101 13.45 -14.89 -17.79
N ALA A 102 14.19 -14.08 -17.04
CA ALA A 102 14.93 -14.53 -15.89
C ALA A 102 14.00 -15.31 -14.92
N GLY A 103 14.51 -16.38 -14.30
CA GLY A 103 13.75 -17.17 -13.34
C GLY A 103 13.16 -16.30 -12.21
N GLY A 104 12.04 -16.74 -11.63
CA GLY A 104 11.27 -15.96 -10.65
C GLY A 104 12.10 -15.41 -9.48
N GLU A 105 13.17 -16.10 -9.07
CA GLU A 105 14.08 -15.66 -8.01
C GLU A 105 14.84 -14.36 -8.36
N ARG A 106 15.23 -14.19 -9.62
CA ARG A 106 15.91 -12.96 -10.07
C ARG A 106 14.93 -11.78 -10.09
N VAL A 107 13.68 -12.03 -10.48
CA VAL A 107 12.62 -11.01 -10.42
C VAL A 107 12.32 -10.62 -8.97
N ARG A 108 12.19 -11.60 -8.07
CA ARG A 108 12.04 -11.38 -6.63
C ARG A 108 13.17 -10.51 -6.08
N SER A 109 14.42 -10.83 -6.42
CA SER A 109 15.60 -10.07 -5.97
C SER A 109 15.58 -8.62 -6.49
N GLN A 110 15.25 -8.42 -7.76
CA GLN A 110 15.12 -7.08 -8.34
C GLN A 110 14.01 -6.26 -7.66
N ILE A 111 12.85 -6.88 -7.42
CA ILE A 111 11.73 -6.23 -6.69
C ILE A 111 12.16 -5.88 -5.26
N ARG A 112 12.88 -6.76 -4.57
CA ARG A 112 13.40 -6.52 -3.22
C ARG A 112 14.30 -5.27 -3.18
N GLU A 113 15.27 -5.19 -4.07
CA GLU A 113 16.19 -4.05 -4.17
C GLU A 113 15.44 -2.76 -4.50
N TYR A 114 14.51 -2.83 -5.44
CA TYR A 114 13.67 -1.70 -5.82
C TYR A 114 12.81 -1.20 -4.65
N LEU A 115 12.16 -2.10 -3.91
CA LEU A 115 11.34 -1.74 -2.75
C LEU A 115 12.18 -1.07 -1.66
N ARG A 116 13.37 -1.60 -1.37
CA ARG A 116 14.30 -0.99 -0.41
C ARG A 116 14.74 0.40 -0.84
N ALA A 117 14.88 0.66 -2.15
CA ALA A 117 15.22 1.98 -2.66
C ALA A 117 14.04 2.95 -2.58
N VAL A 118 12.85 2.55 -3.06
CA VAL A 118 11.67 3.44 -3.14
C VAL A 118 11.12 3.78 -1.75
N LEU A 119 11.16 2.85 -0.80
CA LEU A 119 10.64 3.03 0.55
C LEU A 119 11.54 3.90 1.45
N ARG A 120 12.68 4.39 0.94
CA ARG A 120 13.43 5.49 1.60
C ARG A 120 12.64 6.80 1.59
N ARG A 121 11.62 6.92 0.75
CA ARG A 121 10.80 8.11 0.60
C ARG A 121 9.50 8.00 1.41
N MET A 122 9.16 9.05 2.13
CA MET A 122 7.96 9.08 3.00
C MET A 122 6.65 8.96 2.21
N ASP A 123 6.58 9.52 1.01
CA ASP A 123 5.40 9.41 0.14
C ASP A 123 5.16 7.96 -0.31
N ALA A 124 6.22 7.25 -0.70
CA ALA A 124 6.16 5.84 -1.06
C ALA A 124 5.72 4.96 0.13
N ARG A 125 6.23 5.23 1.33
CA ARG A 125 5.83 4.53 2.56
C ARG A 125 4.34 4.73 2.85
N ARG A 126 3.85 5.95 2.72
CA ARG A 126 2.42 6.28 2.87
C ARG A 126 1.54 5.54 1.86
N VAL A 127 1.98 5.40 0.61
CA VAL A 127 1.27 4.62 -0.43
C VAL A 127 1.30 3.12 -0.10
N MET A 128 2.39 2.62 0.49
CA MET A 128 2.59 1.21 0.85
C MET A 128 1.83 0.76 2.09
N THR A 129 1.30 1.66 2.92
CA THR A 129 0.53 1.33 4.13
C THR A 129 -0.62 0.36 3.86
N GLY A 130 -1.46 0.69 2.87
CA GLY A 130 -2.60 -0.13 2.47
C GLY A 130 -2.22 -1.48 1.84
N PRO A 131 -1.34 -1.50 0.84
CA PRO A 131 -0.84 -2.73 0.24
C PRO A 131 -0.19 -3.70 1.24
N LEU A 132 0.66 -3.20 2.14
CA LEU A 132 1.31 -4.03 3.15
C LEU A 132 0.27 -4.68 4.08
N ALA A 133 -0.75 -3.94 4.49
CA ALA A 133 -1.85 -4.47 5.30
C ALA A 133 -2.69 -5.50 4.53
N ALA A 134 -3.02 -5.24 3.27
CA ALA A 134 -3.80 -6.17 2.44
C ALA A 134 -3.12 -7.54 2.32
N ILE A 135 -1.80 -7.54 2.10
CA ILE A 135 -1.00 -8.76 1.99
C ILE A 135 -0.79 -9.42 3.37
N SER A 136 -0.53 -8.63 4.41
CA SER A 136 -0.27 -9.14 5.76
C SER A 136 -1.50 -9.81 6.38
N TYR A 137 -2.70 -9.33 6.06
CA TYR A 137 -3.96 -9.85 6.59
C TYR A 137 -4.72 -10.76 5.60
N GLY A 138 -4.09 -11.17 4.50
CA GLY A 138 -4.63 -12.17 3.57
C GLY A 138 -5.88 -11.72 2.81
N PHE A 139 -6.03 -10.42 2.54
CA PHE A 139 -7.19 -9.89 1.79
C PHE A 139 -7.21 -10.38 0.34
N VAL A 140 -6.03 -10.56 -0.28
CA VAL A 140 -5.94 -11.08 -1.64
C VAL A 140 -6.50 -12.49 -1.71
N ASP A 141 -6.05 -13.40 -0.85
CA ASP A 141 -6.57 -14.76 -0.78
C ASP A 141 -8.08 -14.78 -0.55
N ARG A 142 -8.51 -14.10 0.52
CA ARG A 142 -9.90 -14.04 0.97
C ARG A 142 -10.85 -13.65 -0.17
N TYR A 143 -10.57 -12.56 -0.88
CA TYR A 143 -11.45 -12.06 -1.93
C TYR A 143 -11.26 -12.78 -3.26
N CYS A 144 -10.03 -13.09 -3.66
CA CYS A 144 -9.77 -13.75 -4.95
C CYS A 144 -10.35 -15.17 -4.98
N ASP A 145 -10.32 -15.91 -3.87
CA ASP A 145 -10.96 -17.23 -3.80
C ASP A 145 -12.46 -17.14 -4.08
N GLN A 146 -13.14 -16.13 -3.51
CA GLN A 146 -14.57 -15.92 -3.72
C GLN A 146 -14.88 -15.45 -5.15
N MET A 147 -14.06 -14.57 -5.73
CA MET A 147 -14.18 -14.17 -7.14
C MET A 147 -14.09 -15.39 -8.08
N TRP A 148 -13.13 -16.28 -7.82
CA TRP A 148 -12.91 -17.47 -8.64
C TRP A 148 -14.04 -18.50 -8.50
N ALA A 149 -14.54 -18.69 -7.28
CA ALA A 149 -15.66 -19.58 -7.01
C ALA A 149 -16.94 -19.10 -7.70
N ARG A 150 -17.23 -17.79 -7.63
CA ARG A 150 -18.44 -17.18 -8.20
C ARG A 150 -18.39 -17.05 -9.72
N LYS A 151 -17.20 -16.93 -10.31
CA LYS A 151 -16.98 -16.64 -11.74
C LYS A 151 -17.76 -15.40 -12.20
N GLY A 152 -17.86 -14.41 -11.32
CA GLY A 152 -18.60 -13.16 -11.53
C GLY A 152 -17.85 -12.13 -12.37
N TYR A 153 -18.13 -10.85 -12.13
CA TYR A 153 -17.62 -9.74 -12.91
C TYR A 153 -16.09 -9.67 -12.89
N SER A 154 -15.47 -9.75 -11.70
CA SER A 154 -14.02 -9.66 -11.52
C SER A 154 -13.30 -10.83 -12.19
N HIS A 155 -13.81 -12.06 -12.06
CA HIS A 155 -13.25 -13.22 -12.75
C HIS A 155 -13.36 -13.08 -14.28
N PHE A 156 -14.49 -12.58 -14.80
CA PHE A 156 -14.64 -12.30 -16.23
C PHE A 156 -13.66 -11.24 -16.70
N GLU A 157 -13.50 -10.14 -15.96
CA GLU A 157 -12.55 -9.08 -16.27
C GLU A 157 -11.11 -9.60 -16.31
N LEU A 158 -10.71 -10.43 -15.33
CA LEU A 158 -9.37 -11.04 -15.28
C LEU A 158 -9.12 -12.01 -16.46
N THR A 159 -10.06 -12.91 -16.73
CA THR A 159 -9.86 -14.03 -17.67
C THR A 159 -10.23 -13.73 -19.11
N LYS A 160 -11.18 -12.81 -19.35
CA LYS A 160 -11.74 -12.51 -20.69
C LYS A 160 -11.39 -11.12 -21.19
N VAL A 161 -11.39 -10.10 -20.33
CA VAL A 161 -11.08 -8.72 -20.73
C VAL A 161 -9.58 -8.47 -20.72
N GLN A 162 -8.92 -8.67 -19.58
CA GLN A 162 -7.46 -8.61 -19.46
C GLN A 162 -6.79 -9.83 -20.09
N ARG A 163 -7.54 -10.92 -20.32
CA ARG A 163 -7.08 -12.15 -20.98
C ARG A 163 -5.87 -12.78 -20.30
N LEU A 164 -5.79 -12.71 -18.98
CA LEU A 164 -4.75 -13.38 -18.22
C LEU A 164 -4.91 -14.90 -18.37
N ARG A 165 -3.93 -15.54 -19.02
CA ARG A 165 -3.83 -17.00 -19.14
C ARG A 165 -3.14 -17.59 -17.90
N LEU A 166 -3.60 -17.17 -16.73
CA LEU A 166 -3.05 -17.51 -15.44
C LEU A 166 -4.08 -18.32 -14.65
N GLY A 167 -3.63 -19.28 -13.85
CA GLY A 167 -4.48 -19.96 -12.89
C GLY A 167 -4.82 -19.03 -11.72
N ARG A 168 -5.69 -19.53 -10.82
CA ARG A 168 -6.15 -18.76 -9.66
C ARG A 168 -4.97 -18.29 -8.79
N ASP A 169 -4.05 -19.19 -8.50
CA ASP A 169 -2.95 -18.94 -7.57
C ASP A 169 -1.90 -18.01 -8.20
N GLU A 170 -1.68 -18.10 -9.51
CA GLU A 170 -0.86 -17.13 -10.26
C GLU A 170 -1.50 -15.74 -10.31
N VAL A 171 -2.82 -15.63 -10.45
CA VAL A 171 -3.50 -14.33 -10.38
C VAL A 171 -3.42 -13.71 -9.00
N LYS A 172 -3.60 -14.51 -7.93
CA LYS A 172 -3.39 -14.04 -6.55
C LYS A 172 -1.99 -13.47 -6.39
N ALA A 173 -0.96 -14.23 -6.77
CA ALA A 173 0.42 -13.77 -6.68
C ALA A 173 0.70 -12.52 -7.52
N MET A 174 0.10 -12.41 -8.73
CA MET A 174 0.21 -11.20 -9.55
C MET A 174 -0.45 -9.98 -8.89
N ILE A 175 -1.60 -10.15 -8.23
CA ILE A 175 -2.26 -9.07 -7.47
C ILE A 175 -1.42 -8.67 -6.25
N GLU A 176 -0.83 -9.61 -5.52
CA GLU A 176 0.08 -9.30 -4.40
C GLU A 176 1.33 -8.55 -4.88
N ALA A 177 1.94 -8.99 -5.98
CA ALA A 177 3.07 -8.30 -6.59
C ALA A 177 2.68 -6.89 -7.06
N THR A 178 1.47 -6.73 -7.63
CA THR A 178 0.90 -5.43 -8.03
C THR A 178 0.73 -4.52 -6.82
N LEU A 179 0.22 -5.04 -5.71
CA LEU A 179 0.09 -4.32 -4.44
C LEU A 179 1.46 -3.86 -3.93
N LEU A 180 2.44 -4.76 -3.86
CA LEU A 180 3.80 -4.42 -3.40
C LEU A 180 4.44 -3.34 -4.24
N LEU A 181 4.26 -3.39 -5.56
CA LEU A 181 4.83 -2.43 -6.49
C LEU A 181 4.00 -1.16 -6.66
N LYS A 182 2.80 -1.05 -6.05
CA LYS A 182 1.99 0.17 -6.12
C LYS A 182 2.76 1.48 -5.82
N PRO A 183 3.74 1.53 -4.88
CA PRO A 183 4.55 2.72 -4.64
C PRO A 183 5.44 3.17 -5.81
N ILE A 184 5.48 2.44 -6.94
CA ILE A 184 6.28 2.85 -8.11
C ILE A 184 5.90 4.24 -8.60
N VAL A 185 4.64 4.64 -8.41
CA VAL A 185 4.12 5.98 -8.76
C VAL A 185 4.82 7.11 -8.03
N CYS A 186 5.48 6.84 -6.90
CA CYS A 186 6.27 7.84 -6.19
C CYS A 186 7.61 8.10 -6.90
N SER A 187 8.16 7.17 -7.69
CA SER A 187 9.53 7.27 -8.22
C SER A 187 9.83 8.53 -9.03
N GLY A 188 8.85 9.07 -9.77
CA GLY A 188 9.00 10.27 -10.60
C GLY A 188 8.52 11.58 -9.96
N SER A 189 7.95 11.53 -8.76
CA SER A 189 7.40 12.73 -8.11
C SER A 189 8.56 13.53 -7.51
N SER A 190 8.96 14.62 -8.19
CA SER A 190 9.54 15.78 -7.50
C SER A 190 8.43 16.36 -6.63
N ALA A 191 8.75 16.81 -5.42
CA ALA A 191 7.85 17.11 -4.29
C ALA A 191 6.78 18.22 -4.51
N THR A 192 6.37 18.49 -5.75
CA THR A 192 5.54 19.61 -6.19
C THR A 192 4.16 19.22 -6.75
N ALA A 193 3.77 17.94 -6.75
CA ALA A 193 2.38 17.58 -7.07
C ALA A 193 1.46 18.03 -5.92
N GLY A 194 0.44 18.83 -6.24
CA GLY A 194 -0.36 19.57 -5.26
C GLY A 194 -0.97 18.70 -4.17
N LEU A 195 -0.97 19.22 -2.94
CA LEU A 195 -1.52 18.62 -1.71
C LEU A 195 -2.94 18.01 -1.85
N ALA A 196 -3.74 18.44 -2.83
CA ALA A 196 -5.08 17.94 -3.08
C ALA A 196 -5.14 16.56 -3.79
N GLU A 197 -4.20 16.25 -4.69
CA GLU A 197 -4.15 14.93 -5.38
C GLU A 197 -3.69 13.81 -4.43
N HIS A 198 -2.99 14.17 -3.34
CA HIS A 198 -2.53 13.20 -2.35
C HIS A 198 -3.61 12.69 -1.39
N ALA A 199 -4.78 13.33 -1.32
CA ALA A 199 -5.87 12.89 -0.46
C ALA A 199 -6.57 11.63 -1.00
N SER A 200 -6.80 11.55 -2.32
CA SER A 200 -7.43 10.39 -2.98
C SER A 200 -6.42 9.34 -3.44
N GLY A 201 -5.12 9.64 -3.41
CA GLY A 201 -4.07 8.72 -3.87
C GLY A 201 -4.18 8.35 -5.35
N VAL A 202 -4.96 9.13 -6.12
CA VAL A 202 -5.17 8.96 -7.55
C VAL A 202 -4.20 9.87 -8.30
N VAL A 203 -3.58 9.33 -9.35
CA VAL A 203 -2.71 10.06 -10.28
C VAL A 203 -3.33 10.07 -11.68
N GLN A 204 -2.98 11.09 -12.45
CA GLN A 204 -3.41 11.18 -13.84
C GLN A 204 -2.81 10.06 -14.69
N ALA A 205 -3.57 9.54 -15.65
CA ALA A 205 -3.12 8.44 -16.53
C ALA A 205 -1.79 8.76 -17.26
N GLN A 206 -1.61 10.00 -17.73
CA GLN A 206 -0.37 10.43 -18.41
C GLN A 206 0.86 10.43 -17.50
N TYR A 207 0.67 10.61 -16.19
CA TYR A 207 1.75 10.48 -15.23
C TYR A 207 2.08 9.00 -14.98
N ALA A 208 1.06 8.14 -14.87
CA ALA A 208 1.26 6.70 -14.73
C ALA A 208 2.04 6.11 -15.93
N GLU A 209 1.76 6.53 -17.17
CA GLU A 209 2.52 6.09 -18.34
C GLU A 209 4.02 6.47 -18.26
N ARG A 210 4.33 7.67 -17.77
CA ARG A 210 5.72 8.10 -17.52
C ARG A 210 6.39 7.25 -16.44
N VAL A 211 5.66 6.93 -15.38
CA VAL A 211 6.13 6.03 -14.32
C VAL A 211 6.40 4.63 -14.88
N VAL A 212 5.51 4.09 -15.72
CA VAL A 212 5.71 2.79 -16.37
C VAL A 212 6.99 2.77 -17.19
N ALA A 213 7.25 3.82 -17.98
CA ALA A 213 8.46 3.93 -18.78
C ALA A 213 9.73 3.89 -17.91
N ALA A 214 9.78 4.68 -16.83
CA ALA A 214 10.92 4.69 -15.91
C ALA A 214 11.06 3.37 -15.11
N ALA A 215 9.93 2.80 -14.68
CA ALA A 215 9.92 1.56 -13.91
C ALA A 215 10.39 0.35 -14.73
N ARG A 216 10.18 0.33 -16.05
CA ARG A 216 10.71 -0.73 -16.94
C ARG A 216 12.23 -0.81 -16.95
N GLU A 217 12.91 0.33 -16.81
CA GLU A 217 14.37 0.36 -16.74
C GLU A 217 14.85 -0.22 -15.40
N ALA A 218 14.23 0.19 -14.29
CA ALA A 218 14.56 -0.27 -12.94
C ALA A 218 14.15 -1.73 -12.67
N LEU A 219 13.05 -2.18 -13.27
CA LEU A 219 12.44 -3.51 -13.12
C LEU A 219 12.49 -4.32 -14.42
N SER A 220 13.63 -4.27 -15.12
CA SER A 220 13.81 -4.89 -16.44
C SER A 220 13.54 -6.39 -16.54
N LEU A 221 13.54 -7.12 -15.41
CA LEU A 221 13.21 -8.54 -15.37
C LEU A 221 11.72 -8.80 -15.11
N ALA A 222 11.00 -7.82 -14.55
CA ALA A 222 9.57 -7.95 -14.28
C ALA A 222 8.74 -7.92 -15.59
N PRO A 223 7.61 -8.63 -15.67
CA PRO A 223 6.69 -8.52 -16.80
C PRO A 223 6.09 -7.12 -16.91
N ASP A 224 5.89 -6.67 -18.14
CA ASP A 224 5.29 -5.36 -18.45
C ASP A 224 3.89 -5.21 -17.85
N GLU A 225 3.10 -6.29 -17.86
CA GLU A 225 1.74 -6.34 -17.33
C GLU A 225 1.74 -6.08 -15.82
N LEU A 226 2.76 -6.55 -15.10
CA LEU A 226 2.91 -6.30 -13.66
C LEU A 226 3.25 -4.82 -13.41
N ILE A 227 4.20 -4.26 -14.16
CA ILE A 227 4.62 -2.86 -14.01
C ILE A 227 3.46 -1.91 -14.32
N ARG A 228 2.73 -2.15 -15.42
CA ARG A 228 1.54 -1.37 -15.79
C ARG A 228 0.46 -1.50 -14.73
N SER A 229 0.16 -2.72 -14.28
CA SER A 229 -0.84 -2.93 -13.24
C SER A 229 -0.51 -2.17 -11.95
N ALA A 230 0.76 -2.16 -11.56
CA ALA A 230 1.22 -1.46 -10.35
C ALA A 230 1.07 0.06 -10.46
N ALA A 231 1.41 0.66 -11.62
CA ALA A 231 1.24 2.09 -11.84
C ALA A 231 -0.25 2.46 -11.93
N ASN A 232 -1.03 1.67 -12.67
CA ASN A 232 -2.45 1.90 -12.91
C ASN A 232 -3.32 1.62 -11.67
N ALA A 233 -2.80 0.93 -10.65
CA ALA A 233 -3.48 0.78 -9.35
C ALA A 233 -3.63 2.10 -8.58
N SER A 234 -3.06 3.19 -9.10
CA SER A 234 -3.24 4.56 -8.62
C SER A 234 -3.98 5.44 -9.64
N VAL A 235 -4.49 4.92 -10.76
CA VAL A 235 -5.22 5.72 -11.76
C VAL A 235 -6.73 5.53 -11.57
N SER A 236 -7.51 6.60 -11.81
CA SER A 236 -8.96 6.53 -11.75
C SER A 236 -9.54 5.75 -12.93
N PHE A 237 -10.36 4.75 -12.65
CA PHE A 237 -11.15 4.03 -13.65
C PHE A 237 -12.17 4.92 -14.37
N GLN A 238 -12.57 6.04 -13.75
CA GLN A 238 -13.46 7.01 -14.39
C GLN A 238 -12.73 7.75 -15.52
N GLU A 239 -11.43 8.00 -15.34
CA GLU A 239 -10.58 8.67 -16.33
C GLU A 239 -10.06 7.69 -17.40
N ASN A 240 -9.73 6.46 -16.98
CA ASN A 240 -9.24 5.43 -17.88
C ASN A 240 -9.99 4.10 -17.66
N ARG A 241 -10.93 3.79 -18.56
CA ARG A 241 -11.70 2.54 -18.53
C ARG A 241 -10.92 1.31 -19.00
N TYR A 242 -9.69 1.48 -19.47
CA TYR A 242 -8.83 0.40 -19.95
C TYR A 242 -7.86 -0.13 -18.89
N ILE A 243 -7.98 0.33 -17.64
CA ILE A 243 -7.15 -0.17 -16.52
C ILE A 243 -7.38 -1.67 -16.31
N GLU A 244 -6.27 -2.38 -16.13
CA GLU A 244 -6.23 -3.81 -15.87
C GLU A 244 -7.09 -4.20 -14.67
N ALA A 245 -7.70 -5.39 -14.71
CA ALA A 245 -8.49 -5.88 -13.59
C ALA A 245 -7.63 -6.10 -12.34
N THR A 246 -6.40 -6.58 -12.52
CA THR A 246 -5.39 -6.69 -11.45
C THR A 246 -5.12 -5.35 -10.75
N ALA A 247 -4.97 -4.28 -11.51
CA ALA A 247 -4.78 -2.92 -10.99
C ALA A 247 -6.01 -2.43 -10.22
N ARG A 248 -7.22 -2.63 -10.77
CA ARG A 248 -8.48 -2.24 -10.11
C ARG A 248 -8.68 -2.96 -8.77
N ILE A 249 -8.43 -4.28 -8.73
CA ILE A 249 -8.53 -5.07 -7.49
C ILE A 249 -7.48 -4.57 -6.47
N ALA A 250 -6.23 -4.41 -6.90
CA ALA A 250 -5.16 -3.89 -6.04
C ALA A 250 -5.49 -2.50 -5.48
N ALA A 251 -6.09 -1.62 -6.29
CA ALA A 251 -6.53 -0.29 -5.85
C ALA A 251 -7.56 -0.37 -4.72
N ILE A 252 -8.60 -1.20 -4.88
CA ILE A 252 -9.67 -1.37 -3.87
C ILE A 252 -9.11 -1.98 -2.59
N LEU A 253 -8.34 -3.08 -2.70
CA LEU A 253 -7.77 -3.76 -1.53
C LEU A 253 -6.79 -2.87 -0.77
N SER A 254 -5.93 -2.14 -1.48
CA SER A 254 -5.01 -1.16 -0.91
C SER A 254 -5.77 -0.11 -0.09
N TRP A 255 -6.84 0.46 -0.64
CA TRP A 255 -7.65 1.46 0.05
C TRP A 255 -8.40 0.90 1.26
N ARG A 256 -9.03 -0.27 1.11
CA ARG A 256 -9.74 -0.95 2.21
C ARG A 256 -8.80 -1.22 3.39
N CYS A 257 -7.58 -1.66 3.10
CA CYS A 257 -6.67 -2.15 4.13
C CYS A 257 -5.85 -1.05 4.81
N ARG A 258 -5.85 0.18 4.29
CA ARG A 258 -5.07 1.28 4.85
C ARG A 258 -5.39 1.55 6.33
N SER A 259 -6.68 1.58 6.67
CA SER A 259 -7.17 1.77 8.04
C SER A 259 -7.72 0.48 8.66
N TYR A 260 -7.39 -0.69 8.10
CA TYR A 260 -7.87 -1.95 8.64
C TYR A 260 -7.24 -2.22 10.01
N GLN A 261 -8.09 -2.58 10.97
CA GLN A 261 -7.71 -3.05 12.29
C GLN A 261 -8.15 -4.51 12.43
N PRO A 262 -7.22 -5.44 12.67
CA PRO A 262 -7.58 -6.83 12.89
C PRO A 262 -8.37 -6.97 14.19
N ASN A 263 -9.29 -7.95 14.24
CA ASN A 263 -10.07 -8.31 15.42
C ASN A 263 -11.05 -7.23 15.95
N MET A 264 -11.43 -6.25 15.13
CA MET A 264 -12.47 -5.30 15.49
C MET A 264 -13.80 -6.03 15.68
N ARG A 265 -14.36 -5.99 16.89
CA ARG A 265 -15.66 -6.59 17.19
C ARG A 265 -16.76 -5.69 16.64
N ALA A 266 -17.67 -6.26 15.86
CA ALA A 266 -18.88 -5.58 15.46
C ALA A 266 -19.92 -5.69 16.58
N ASP A 267 -20.59 -4.58 16.89
CA ASP A 267 -21.72 -4.58 17.81
C ASP A 267 -22.91 -5.35 17.21
N ARG A 268 -23.77 -5.90 18.08
CA ARG A 268 -24.92 -6.68 17.63
C ARG A 268 -25.85 -5.80 16.78
N GLY A 269 -26.09 -6.21 15.54
CA GLY A 269 -26.94 -5.49 14.58
C GLY A 269 -26.20 -4.45 13.74
N ALA A 270 -24.90 -4.21 14.00
CA ALA A 270 -24.06 -3.42 13.10
C ALA A 270 -23.59 -4.26 11.90
N ASP A 271 -23.43 -3.60 10.75
CA ASP A 271 -22.75 -4.22 9.61
C ASP A 271 -21.28 -4.49 9.96
N SER A 272 -20.77 -5.60 9.43
CA SER A 272 -19.37 -5.98 9.57
C SER A 272 -18.44 -4.95 8.91
N PRO A 273 -17.17 -4.85 9.35
CA PRO A 273 -16.28 -3.78 8.92
C PRO A 273 -16.04 -3.74 7.40
N ASP A 274 -15.87 -4.89 6.73
CA ASP A 274 -15.65 -4.90 5.28
C ASP A 274 -16.92 -4.51 4.53
N LYS A 275 -18.07 -5.10 4.91
CA LYS A 275 -19.38 -4.75 4.33
C LYS A 275 -19.67 -3.24 4.45
N SER A 276 -19.46 -2.67 5.64
CA SER A 276 -19.67 -1.24 5.90
C SER A 276 -18.74 -0.37 5.03
N TRP A 277 -17.44 -0.69 4.99
CA TRP A 277 -16.48 0.04 4.17
C TRP A 277 -16.84 -0.01 2.68
N LEU A 278 -17.17 -1.20 2.17
CA LEU A 278 -17.55 -1.38 0.77
C LEU A 278 -18.86 -0.64 0.45
N SER A 279 -19.84 -0.62 1.36
CA SER A 279 -21.06 0.17 1.19
C SER A 279 -20.77 1.67 0.99
N VAL A 280 -19.85 2.23 1.79
CA VAL A 280 -19.40 3.62 1.65
C VAL A 280 -18.60 3.82 0.36
N ALA A 281 -17.70 2.89 0.03
CA ALA A 281 -16.88 2.96 -1.18
C ALA A 281 -17.74 2.93 -2.45
N ARG A 282 -18.82 2.14 -2.49
CA ARG A 282 -19.79 2.11 -3.61
C ARG A 282 -20.42 3.47 -3.86
N ARG A 283 -20.87 4.14 -2.80
CA ARG A 283 -21.48 5.48 -2.89
C ARG A 283 -20.49 6.54 -3.36
N ASN A 284 -19.20 6.36 -3.02
CA ASN A 284 -18.13 7.31 -3.31
C ASN A 284 -17.16 6.84 -4.40
N HIS A 285 -17.54 5.84 -5.22
CA HIS A 285 -16.61 5.19 -6.16
C HIS A 285 -15.96 6.17 -7.14
N ARG A 286 -16.67 7.24 -7.54
CA ARG A 286 -16.13 8.28 -8.42
C ARG A 286 -14.98 9.06 -7.77
N PHE A 287 -15.09 9.38 -6.48
CA PHE A 287 -14.05 10.10 -5.75
C PHE A 287 -12.76 9.28 -5.63
N TYR A 288 -12.90 7.98 -5.38
CA TYR A 288 -11.77 7.06 -5.30
C TYR A 288 -11.30 6.52 -6.66
N GLY A 289 -12.00 6.86 -7.75
CA GLY A 289 -11.70 6.35 -9.08
C GLY A 289 -11.91 4.84 -9.23
N PHE A 290 -12.80 4.24 -8.45
CA PHE A 290 -13.04 2.80 -8.49
C PHE A 290 -14.04 2.39 -9.57
N ASP A 291 -13.92 1.13 -9.98
CA ASP A 291 -14.92 0.43 -10.77
C ASP A 291 -16.09 -0.01 -9.88
N VAL A 292 -17.25 0.61 -10.09
CA VAL A 292 -18.46 0.36 -9.29
C VAL A 292 -18.92 -1.10 -9.34
N LYS A 293 -18.79 -1.77 -10.49
CA LYS A 293 -19.24 -3.16 -10.65
C LYS A 293 -18.36 -4.13 -9.85
N MET A 294 -17.07 -3.86 -9.84
CA MET A 294 -16.11 -4.63 -9.05
C MET A 294 -16.35 -4.44 -7.55
N ILE A 295 -16.64 -3.20 -7.10
CA ILE A 295 -16.99 -2.97 -5.69
C ILE A 295 -18.33 -3.60 -5.33
N ASP A 296 -19.34 -3.53 -6.22
CA ASP A 296 -20.64 -4.16 -5.99
C ASP A 296 -20.50 -5.69 -5.76
N GLU A 297 -19.62 -6.35 -6.53
CA GLU A 297 -19.30 -7.76 -6.34
C GLU A 297 -18.56 -7.99 -5.02
N LEU A 298 -17.54 -7.20 -4.70
CA LEU A 298 -16.81 -7.30 -3.43
C LEU A 298 -17.71 -7.09 -2.22
N TYR A 299 -18.67 -6.15 -2.31
CA TYR A 299 -19.67 -5.90 -1.28
C TYR A 299 -20.56 -7.12 -1.07
N SER A 300 -21.03 -7.73 -2.16
CA SER A 300 -21.83 -8.98 -2.10
C SER A 300 -21.01 -10.12 -1.49
N ILE A 301 -19.72 -10.22 -1.82
CA ILE A 301 -18.79 -11.16 -1.20
C ILE A 301 -18.70 -10.94 0.31
N ALA A 302 -18.46 -9.71 0.76
CA ALA A 302 -18.35 -9.40 2.18
C ALA A 302 -19.67 -9.68 2.93
N ALA A 303 -20.81 -9.30 2.34
CA ALA A 303 -22.12 -9.49 2.96
C ALA A 303 -22.51 -10.96 3.13
N GLU A 304 -22.23 -11.81 2.13
CA GLU A 304 -22.54 -13.24 2.19
C GLU A 304 -21.64 -14.02 3.16
N ASN A 305 -20.41 -13.53 3.40
CA ASN A 305 -19.44 -14.19 4.28
C ASN A 305 -19.37 -13.56 5.69
N GLY A 306 -20.11 -12.50 5.96
CA GLY A 306 -20.11 -11.80 7.25
C GLY A 306 -18.80 -11.06 7.57
N TRP A 307 -18.11 -10.53 6.56
CA TRP A 307 -16.82 -9.82 6.69
C TRP A 307 -16.97 -8.30 6.82
#